data_AF-A0A0G0VFI2-F1
#
_entry.id   AF-A0A0G0VFI2-F1
#
_cell.length_a   1.000
_cell.length_b   1.000
_cell.length_c   1.000
_cell.angle_alpha   90.00
_cell.angle_beta   90.00
_cell.angle_gamma   90.00
#
_symmetry.space_group_name_H-M   'P 1'
#
loop_
_entity.id
_entity.type
_entity.pdbx_description
1 polymer ?
#
loop_
_entity_poly.entity_id
_entity_poly.type
_entity_poly.pdbx_seq_one_letter_code
_entity_poly.pdbx_strand_id
1 'polypeptide(L)'
;MQNNNGPKYYQYIIAAVLIIVGIILVASSLKNDKVELLPEARDATDQTTRVVDATNFEYIIPEDWEFYDNALEDIQSLQDDQIISFGIVRDPIDDNYVYFATHNVFKEAGETLISLYKYNEDDYSFERLWRKTFTIDDENKILDVSPYWPTMHVLGYENHNLIVLFQPVDGSPGPCSSPWLMGWEDRATRNMMSIDLNVPYEGFTEYTPSDEVIDIAKDAVDECEDLM
;
A
#
# COMPACT_ATOMS: atom_id res chain seq x y z
N MET A 1 -16.52 34.62 -69.71
CA MET A 1 -17.25 34.40 -68.46
C MET A 1 -17.43 32.89 -68.29
N GLN A 2 -16.59 32.24 -67.49
CA GLN A 2 -16.70 30.79 -67.22
C GLN A 2 -17.65 30.59 -66.03
N ASN A 3 -18.79 29.94 -66.28
CA ASN A 3 -19.75 29.56 -65.25
C ASN A 3 -19.18 28.40 -64.44
N ASN A 4 -18.87 28.66 -63.18
CA ASN A 4 -18.35 27.71 -62.22
C ASN A 4 -19.52 26.95 -61.55
N ASN A 5 -20.08 25.97 -62.25
CA ASN A 5 -21.07 25.05 -61.69
C ASN A 5 -20.34 23.85 -61.05
N GLY A 6 -19.77 24.07 -59.86
CA GLY A 6 -19.36 22.97 -58.99
C GLY A 6 -20.55 22.07 -58.67
N PRO A 7 -20.37 20.75 -58.59
CA PRO A 7 -21.49 19.83 -58.51
C PRO A 7 -22.21 19.97 -57.17
N LYS A 8 -23.50 20.34 -57.23
CA LYS A 8 -24.45 20.46 -56.09
C LYS A 8 -24.60 19.18 -55.26
N TYR A 9 -23.96 18.08 -55.65
CA TYR A 9 -23.99 16.78 -55.00
C TYR A 9 -23.27 16.75 -53.64
N TYR A 10 -22.22 17.55 -53.44
CA TYR A 10 -21.46 17.56 -52.19
C TYR A 10 -22.29 18.01 -50.98
N GLN A 11 -23.23 18.94 -51.18
CA GLN A 11 -24.10 19.42 -50.10
C GLN A 11 -25.07 18.33 -49.62
N TYR A 12 -25.55 17.46 -50.52
CA TYR A 12 -26.42 16.34 -50.15
C TYR A 12 -25.66 15.22 -49.42
N ILE A 13 -24.41 14.97 -49.79
CA ILE A 13 -23.57 13.97 -49.11
C ILE A 13 -23.24 14.43 -47.68
N ILE A 14 -22.87 15.69 -47.49
CA ILE A 14 -22.57 16.25 -46.16
C ILE A 14 -23.83 16.23 -45.28
N ALA A 15 -25.00 16.59 -45.83
CA ALA A 15 -26.26 16.54 -45.09
C ALA A 15 -26.63 15.12 -44.67
N ALA A 16 -26.45 14.12 -45.55
CA ALA A 16 -26.73 12.72 -45.22
C ALA A 16 -25.82 12.18 -44.11
N VAL A 17 -24.52 12.52 -44.13
CA VAL A 17 -23.57 12.12 -43.08
C VAL A 17 -23.93 12.74 -41.74
N LEU A 18 -24.30 14.03 -41.71
CA LEU A 18 -24.69 14.71 -40.47
C LEU A 18 -25.97 14.12 -39.85
N ILE A 19 -26.93 13.70 -40.69
CA ILE A 19 -28.14 13.02 -40.22
C ILE A 19 -27.79 11.66 -39.58
N ILE A 20 -26.88 10.88 -40.20
CA ILE A 20 -26.46 9.59 -39.66
C ILE A 20 -25.73 9.76 -38.32
N VAL A 21 -24.80 10.72 -38.22
CA VAL A 21 -24.10 11.01 -36.96
C VAL A 21 -25.07 11.47 -35.87
N GLY A 22 -26.04 12.32 -36.22
CA GLY A 22 -27.09 12.75 -35.30
C GLY A 22 -27.95 11.60 -34.78
N ILE A 23 -28.32 10.66 -35.65
CA ILE A 23 -29.08 9.45 -35.27
C ILE A 23 -28.26 8.55 -34.33
N ILE A 24 -26.96 8.37 -34.58
CA ILE A 24 -26.07 7.57 -33.72
C ILE A 24 -25.92 8.22 -32.33
N LEU A 25 -25.72 9.53 -32.27
CA LEU A 25 -25.58 10.25 -31.00
C LEU A 25 -26.88 10.23 -30.19
N VAL A 26 -28.04 10.39 -30.84
CA VAL A 26 -29.35 10.27 -30.19
C VAL A 26 -29.61 8.83 -29.75
N ALA A 27 -29.26 7.83 -30.56
CA ALA A 27 -29.41 6.42 -30.20
C ALA A 27 -28.48 6.00 -29.04
N SER A 28 -27.26 6.53 -28.97
CA SER A 28 -26.36 6.33 -27.83
C SER A 28 -26.82 7.07 -26.58
N SER A 29 -27.39 8.27 -26.72
CA SER A 29 -27.92 9.03 -25.58
C SER A 29 -29.26 8.50 -25.04
N LEU A 30 -30.01 7.75 -25.86
CA LEU A 30 -31.27 7.11 -25.47
C LEU A 30 -31.08 5.67 -24.94
N LYS A 31 -29.86 5.12 -24.98
CA LYS A 31 -29.51 3.90 -24.22
C LYS A 31 -29.24 4.24 -22.75
N ASN A 32 -30.27 4.75 -22.09
CA ASN A 32 -30.45 4.66 -20.65
C ASN A 32 -31.78 3.93 -20.43
N ASP A 33 -31.72 2.59 -20.39
CA ASP A 33 -32.45 1.82 -19.38
C ASP A 33 -32.20 0.30 -19.51
N LYS A 34 -31.84 -0.26 -18.35
CA LYS A 34 -32.14 -1.59 -17.85
C LYS A 34 -31.61 -2.78 -18.65
N VAL A 35 -30.39 -3.14 -18.32
CA VAL A 35 -29.97 -4.54 -18.36
C VAL A 35 -30.85 -5.31 -17.37
N GLU A 36 -31.78 -6.11 -17.87
CA GLU A 36 -32.43 -7.17 -17.10
C GLU A 36 -31.34 -8.17 -16.72
N LEU A 37 -30.82 -8.03 -15.49
CA LEU A 37 -29.89 -8.99 -14.91
C LEU A 37 -30.62 -10.32 -14.72
N LEU A 38 -30.09 -11.35 -15.38
CA LEU A 38 -30.48 -12.74 -15.13
C LEU A 38 -30.31 -13.05 -13.62
N PRO A 39 -31.15 -13.92 -13.02
CA PRO A 39 -31.19 -14.12 -11.56
C PRO A 39 -29.89 -14.64 -10.94
N GLU A 40 -28.94 -15.12 -11.75
CA GLU A 40 -27.64 -15.64 -11.31
C GLU A 40 -26.55 -14.56 -11.20
N ALA A 41 -26.80 -13.33 -11.70
CA ALA A 41 -25.85 -12.22 -11.58
C ALA A 41 -26.03 -11.38 -10.30
N ARG A 42 -27.06 -11.67 -9.49
CA ARG A 42 -27.31 -10.93 -8.24
C ARG A 42 -26.33 -11.25 -7.12
N ASP A 43 -25.73 -12.44 -7.11
CA ASP A 43 -24.69 -12.77 -6.11
C ASP A 43 -23.30 -12.23 -6.47
N ALA A 44 -23.05 -11.86 -7.74
CA ALA A 44 -21.74 -11.36 -8.18
C ALA A 44 -21.60 -9.83 -8.13
N THR A 45 -22.69 -9.09 -7.86
CA THR A 45 -22.67 -7.62 -7.86
C THR A 45 -22.63 -7.01 -6.46
N ASP A 46 -22.68 -7.83 -5.40
CA ASP A 46 -22.61 -7.36 -4.00
C ASP A 46 -21.18 -7.40 -3.41
N GLN A 47 -20.19 -7.84 -4.21
CA GLN A 47 -18.78 -7.92 -3.80
C GLN A 47 -17.91 -6.73 -4.25
N THR A 48 -18.42 -5.80 -5.07
CA THR A 48 -17.60 -4.69 -5.60
C THR A 48 -17.66 -3.39 -4.80
N THR A 49 -18.27 -3.34 -3.61
CA THR A 49 -18.18 -2.12 -2.77
C THR A 49 -18.45 -2.36 -1.29
N ARG A 50 -17.96 -3.46 -0.73
CA ARG A 50 -17.83 -3.53 0.73
C ARG A 50 -16.45 -3.00 1.08
N VAL A 51 -16.36 -1.68 1.33
CA VAL A 51 -15.29 -1.15 2.17
C VAL A 51 -15.55 -1.77 3.54
N VAL A 52 -14.99 -2.95 3.76
CA VAL A 52 -14.96 -3.54 5.08
C VAL A 52 -13.86 -2.78 5.80
N ASP A 53 -14.25 -1.97 6.78
CA ASP A 53 -13.32 -1.43 7.76
C ASP A 53 -12.77 -2.63 8.53
N ALA A 54 -11.60 -3.10 8.09
CA ALA A 54 -10.89 -4.22 8.66
C ALA A 54 -9.69 -3.70 9.45
N THR A 55 -9.47 -4.28 10.62
CA THR A 55 -8.37 -3.92 11.53
C THR A 55 -7.62 -5.17 11.93
N ASN A 56 -6.30 -5.08 11.91
CA ASN A 56 -5.39 -6.09 12.42
C ASN A 56 -4.16 -5.38 12.98
N PHE A 57 -3.94 -5.44 14.30
CA PHE A 57 -2.80 -4.82 14.96
C PHE A 57 -1.78 -5.85 15.44
N GLU A 58 -1.96 -7.11 15.04
CA GLU A 58 -1.03 -8.19 15.28
C GLU A 58 -0.05 -8.28 14.10
N TYR A 59 1.22 -8.47 14.44
CA TYR A 59 2.28 -8.71 13.48
C TYR A 59 2.99 -10.03 13.82
N ILE A 60 3.53 -10.66 12.79
CA ILE A 60 4.35 -11.86 12.88
C ILE A 60 5.81 -11.41 12.91
N ILE A 61 6.58 -12.00 13.81
CA ILE A 61 8.04 -11.82 13.86
C ILE A 61 8.62 -12.55 12.63
N PRO A 62 9.54 -11.95 11.85
CA PRO A 62 10.01 -12.58 10.62
C PRO A 62 10.54 -14.01 10.81
N GLU A 63 11.25 -14.27 11.90
CA GLU A 63 11.78 -15.60 12.25
C GLU A 63 10.71 -16.65 12.54
N ASP A 64 9.49 -16.23 12.91
CA ASP A 64 8.35 -17.11 13.17
C ASP A 64 7.46 -17.32 11.93
N TRP A 65 7.72 -16.59 10.84
CA TRP A 65 6.96 -16.68 9.60
C TRP A 65 7.45 -17.82 8.72
N GLU A 66 6.61 -18.82 8.47
CA GLU A 66 7.01 -20.05 7.78
C GLU A 66 7.50 -19.83 6.34
N PHE A 67 7.10 -18.73 5.70
CA PHE A 67 7.48 -18.38 4.32
C PHE A 67 8.68 -17.42 4.24
N TYR A 68 9.32 -17.10 5.38
CA TYR A 68 10.42 -16.14 5.46
C TYR A 68 11.54 -16.41 4.45
N ASP A 69 12.04 -17.65 4.38
CA ASP A 69 13.17 -18.00 3.52
C ASP A 69 12.82 -17.83 2.02
N ASN A 70 11.61 -18.22 1.61
CA ASN A 70 11.15 -18.05 0.23
C ASN A 70 11.02 -16.58 -0.12
N ALA A 71 10.34 -15.80 0.73
CA ALA A 71 10.15 -14.37 0.51
C ALA A 71 11.48 -13.62 0.48
N LEU A 72 12.44 -14.00 1.32
CA LEU A 72 13.78 -13.43 1.34
C LEU A 72 14.54 -13.72 0.04
N GLU A 73 14.52 -14.96 -0.45
CA GLU A 73 15.12 -15.33 -1.74
C GLU A 73 14.48 -14.54 -2.90
N ASP A 74 13.16 -14.45 -2.92
CA ASP A 74 12.39 -13.75 -3.94
C ASP A 74 12.76 -12.26 -4.01
N ILE A 75 12.80 -11.55 -2.87
CA ILE A 75 13.19 -10.14 -2.86
C ILE A 75 14.67 -9.94 -3.19
N GLN A 76 15.55 -10.85 -2.78
CA GLN A 76 16.98 -10.77 -3.07
C GLN A 76 17.27 -10.99 -4.55
N SER A 77 16.42 -11.73 -5.26
CA SER A 77 16.50 -11.84 -6.72
C SER A 77 16.35 -10.49 -7.46
N LEU A 78 15.68 -9.50 -6.84
CA LEU A 78 15.56 -8.15 -7.39
C LEU A 78 16.77 -7.28 -7.08
N GLN A 79 17.33 -7.45 -5.88
CA GLN A 79 18.46 -6.71 -5.38
C GLN A 79 19.05 -7.42 -4.17
N ASP A 80 20.32 -7.80 -4.30
CA ASP A 80 21.11 -8.50 -3.28
C ASP A 80 21.08 -7.78 -1.92
N ASP A 81 21.35 -8.52 -0.86
CA ASP A 81 21.53 -8.03 0.52
C ASP A 81 20.32 -7.30 1.14
N GLN A 82 19.13 -7.42 0.55
CA GLN A 82 17.89 -7.00 1.23
C GLN A 82 17.56 -7.94 2.38
N ILE A 83 17.09 -7.36 3.48
CA ILE A 83 16.64 -8.06 4.68
C ILE A 83 15.19 -7.67 4.95
N ILE A 84 14.35 -8.64 5.31
CA ILE A 84 12.99 -8.39 5.78
C ILE A 84 13.08 -7.76 7.17
N SER A 85 12.55 -6.55 7.29
CA SER A 85 12.49 -5.83 8.56
C SER A 85 11.49 -6.50 9.51
N PHE A 86 11.63 -6.20 10.80
CA PHE A 86 10.66 -6.63 11.80
C PHE A 86 9.22 -6.21 11.43
N GLY A 87 8.28 -7.12 11.70
CA GLY A 87 6.84 -6.92 11.54
C GLY A 87 6.34 -7.35 10.17
N ILE A 88 5.53 -8.41 10.16
CA ILE A 88 4.81 -8.92 9.00
C ILE A 88 3.31 -8.94 9.34
N VAL A 89 2.48 -8.29 8.54
CA VAL A 89 1.05 -8.14 8.82
C VAL A 89 0.24 -8.88 7.78
N ARG A 90 -0.66 -9.76 8.23
CA ARG A 90 -1.60 -10.46 7.36
C ARG A 90 -2.77 -9.55 6.99
N ASP A 91 -3.17 -9.58 5.73
CA ASP A 91 -4.36 -8.88 5.25
C ASP A 91 -5.60 -9.49 5.93
N PRO A 92 -6.39 -8.70 6.68
CA PRO A 92 -7.59 -9.21 7.36
C PRO A 92 -8.76 -9.52 6.41
N ILE A 93 -8.67 -9.11 5.14
CA ILE A 93 -9.70 -9.33 4.12
C ILE A 93 -9.39 -10.59 3.30
N ASP A 94 -8.10 -10.84 3.03
CA ASP A 94 -7.61 -11.98 2.24
C ASP A 94 -6.40 -12.61 2.92
N ASP A 95 -6.65 -13.70 3.65
CA ASP A 95 -5.65 -14.33 4.52
C ASP A 95 -4.45 -14.90 3.76
N ASN A 96 -4.51 -15.02 2.44
CA ASN A 96 -3.39 -15.45 1.61
C ASN A 96 -2.34 -14.34 1.39
N TYR A 97 -2.67 -13.08 1.70
CA TYR A 97 -1.74 -11.98 1.54
C TYR A 97 -1.14 -11.51 2.86
N VAL A 98 0.16 -11.24 2.81
CA VAL A 98 0.86 -10.56 3.89
C VAL A 98 1.63 -9.35 3.37
N TYR A 99 1.96 -8.46 4.29
CA TYR A 99 2.70 -7.24 4.02
C TYR A 99 3.94 -7.19 4.90
N PHE A 100 5.07 -6.85 4.30
CA PHE A 100 6.32 -6.68 5.03
C PHE A 100 7.18 -5.60 4.37
N ALA A 101 8.04 -5.01 5.20
CA ALA A 101 9.02 -4.03 4.77
C ALA A 101 10.39 -4.67 4.64
N THR A 102 11.23 -4.13 3.77
CA THR A 102 12.63 -4.54 3.65
C THR A 102 13.54 -3.34 3.75
N HIS A 103 14.79 -3.60 4.11
CA HIS A 103 15.86 -2.61 4.00
C HIS A 103 17.15 -3.24 3.47
N ASN A 104 17.97 -2.41 2.83
CA ASN A 104 19.35 -2.73 2.44
C ASN A 104 20.22 -1.50 2.67
N VAL A 105 21.25 -1.63 3.51
CA VAL A 105 22.17 -0.56 3.88
C VAL A 105 23.47 -0.65 3.08
N PHE A 106 23.65 0.27 2.14
CA PHE A 106 24.88 0.45 1.38
C PHE A 106 25.84 1.37 2.12
N LYS A 107 26.54 0.83 3.12
CA LYS A 107 27.42 1.61 4.01
C LYS A 107 28.48 2.43 3.26
N GLU A 108 29.06 1.88 2.19
CA GLU A 108 30.08 2.57 1.39
C GLU A 108 29.53 3.76 0.61
N ALA A 109 28.28 3.66 0.16
CA ALA A 109 27.59 4.73 -0.57
C ALA A 109 26.87 5.72 0.36
N GLY A 110 26.70 5.36 1.64
CA GLY A 110 25.87 6.13 2.56
C GLY A 110 24.39 6.09 2.18
N GLU A 111 23.93 4.98 1.60
CA GLU A 111 22.56 4.84 1.12
C GLU A 111 21.82 3.74 1.89
N THR A 112 20.51 3.89 2.01
CA THR A 112 19.62 2.84 2.52
C THR A 112 18.42 2.74 1.61
N LEU A 113 18.25 1.58 0.99
CA LEU A 113 17.05 1.26 0.25
C LEU A 113 16.01 0.72 1.23
N ILE A 114 14.80 1.28 1.20
CA ILE A 114 13.62 0.72 1.86
C ILE A 114 12.59 0.36 0.80
N SER A 115 11.96 -0.81 0.94
CA SER A 115 10.84 -1.23 0.11
C SER A 115 9.70 -1.78 0.97
N LEU A 116 8.48 -1.74 0.43
CA LEU A 116 7.27 -2.34 1.00
C LEU A 116 6.71 -3.33 -0.01
N TYR A 117 6.36 -4.53 0.46
CA TYR A 117 5.87 -5.60 -0.39
C TYR A 117 4.51 -6.11 0.08
N LYS A 118 3.71 -6.57 -0.89
CA LYS A 118 2.58 -7.47 -0.72
C LYS A 118 3.01 -8.85 -1.25
N TYR A 119 2.83 -9.90 -0.46
CA TYR A 119 3.28 -11.25 -0.78
C TYR A 119 2.12 -12.23 -0.68
N ASN A 120 1.98 -13.10 -1.67
CA ASN A 120 1.00 -14.18 -1.70
C ASN A 120 1.64 -15.47 -1.18
N GLU A 121 1.09 -16.05 -0.12
CA GLU A 121 1.65 -17.23 0.52
C GLU A 121 1.41 -18.54 -0.26
N ASP A 122 0.34 -18.63 -1.04
CA ASP A 122 0.00 -19.82 -1.84
C ASP A 122 0.89 -20.01 -3.07
N ASP A 123 1.15 -18.93 -3.81
CA ASP A 123 1.84 -18.98 -5.11
C ASP A 123 3.18 -18.25 -5.15
N TYR A 124 3.60 -17.66 -4.03
CA TYR A 124 4.85 -16.91 -3.87
C TYR A 124 4.96 -15.69 -4.80
N SER A 125 3.86 -15.25 -5.39
CA SER A 125 3.84 -14.01 -6.15
C SER A 125 3.95 -12.81 -5.21
N PHE A 126 4.63 -11.77 -5.67
CA PHE A 126 4.83 -10.58 -4.85
C PHE A 126 4.77 -9.30 -5.69
N GLU A 127 4.28 -8.24 -5.06
CA GLU A 127 4.19 -6.90 -5.61
C GLU A 127 4.95 -5.93 -4.71
N ARG A 128 5.81 -5.10 -5.30
CA ARG A 128 6.43 -3.99 -4.58
C ARG A 128 5.51 -2.78 -4.60
N LEU A 129 4.85 -2.52 -3.47
CA LEU A 129 3.89 -1.43 -3.29
C LEU A 129 4.59 -0.07 -3.24
N TRP A 130 5.74 0.00 -2.57
CA TRP A 130 6.48 1.24 -2.37
C TRP A 130 7.99 1.00 -2.32
N ARG A 131 8.77 1.99 -2.73
CA ARG A 131 10.24 1.96 -2.72
C ARG A 131 10.83 3.35 -2.60
N LYS A 132 11.88 3.51 -1.79
CA LYS A 132 12.73 4.71 -1.81
C LYS A 132 14.15 4.40 -1.36
N THR A 133 15.11 5.01 -2.04
CA THR A 133 16.50 5.09 -1.57
C THR A 133 16.67 6.38 -0.78
N PHE A 134 17.20 6.26 0.43
CA PHE A 134 17.61 7.35 1.30
C PHE A 134 19.11 7.50 1.24
N THR A 135 19.59 8.73 1.12
CA THR A 135 21.01 9.08 1.16
C THR A 135 21.33 9.84 2.45
N ILE A 136 22.62 9.97 2.80
CA ILE A 136 23.05 10.84 3.93
C ILE A 136 22.51 12.27 3.77
N ASP A 137 22.40 12.79 2.54
CA ASP A 137 21.88 14.14 2.30
C ASP A 137 20.35 14.25 2.50
N ASP A 138 19.66 13.13 2.67
CA ASP A 138 18.23 13.06 2.97
C ASP A 138 17.94 13.07 4.48
N GLU A 139 18.96 13.34 5.32
CA GLU A 139 18.99 13.36 6.80
C GLU A 139 17.85 14.12 7.51
N ASN A 140 16.98 14.85 6.79
CA ASN A 140 15.84 15.59 7.33
C ASN A 140 14.51 15.37 6.56
N LYS A 141 14.42 14.41 5.63
CA LYS A 141 13.30 14.33 4.66
C LYS A 141 12.24 13.27 4.97
N ILE A 142 12.40 12.46 6.01
CA ILE A 142 11.26 11.73 6.59
C ILE A 142 10.76 12.55 7.78
N LEU A 143 9.99 13.62 7.49
CA LEU A 143 9.19 14.37 8.47
C LEU A 143 9.92 14.63 9.82
N ASP A 144 11.10 15.25 9.76
CA ASP A 144 11.91 15.65 10.92
C ASP A 144 12.52 14.52 11.78
N VAL A 145 12.39 13.25 11.38
CA VAL A 145 13.25 12.19 11.97
C VAL A 145 14.65 12.33 11.40
N SER A 146 15.62 12.58 12.28
CA SER A 146 17.02 12.37 11.94
C SER A 146 17.36 10.92 12.18
N PRO A 147 17.62 10.12 11.13
CA PRO A 147 18.62 9.08 11.32
C PRO A 147 19.48 8.79 10.08
N TYR A 148 20.76 8.58 10.37
CA TYR A 148 21.61 7.73 9.57
C TYR A 148 20.94 6.35 9.42
N TRP A 149 20.62 5.96 8.19
CA TRP A 149 20.08 4.64 7.82
C TRP A 149 18.71 4.29 8.47
N PRO A 150 17.60 4.83 7.92
CA PRO A 150 16.28 4.49 8.41
C PRO A 150 15.92 3.02 8.14
N THR A 151 15.08 2.48 9.00
CA THR A 151 14.37 1.21 8.80
C THR A 151 12.87 1.47 8.88
N MET A 152 12.10 0.60 8.23
CA MET A 152 10.64 0.63 8.25
C MET A 152 10.15 -0.72 8.75
N HIS A 153 9.21 -0.69 9.70
CA HIS A 153 8.55 -1.87 10.27
C HIS A 153 7.07 -1.82 9.95
N VAL A 154 6.44 -2.94 9.62
CA VAL A 154 4.99 -3.01 9.41
C VAL A 154 4.35 -3.50 10.71
N LEU A 155 3.49 -2.67 11.31
CA LEU A 155 2.95 -2.93 12.65
C LEU A 155 1.50 -3.41 12.61
N GLY A 156 0.71 -2.92 11.67
CA GLY A 156 -0.69 -3.30 11.56
C GLY A 156 -1.34 -2.87 10.25
N TYR A 157 -2.63 -3.12 10.18
CA TYR A 157 -3.54 -2.81 9.10
C TYR A 157 -4.79 -2.15 9.69
N GLU A 158 -5.23 -1.04 9.11
CA GLU A 158 -6.47 -0.36 9.47
C GLU A 158 -7.09 0.33 8.25
N ASN A 159 -8.32 -0.05 7.90
CA ASN A 159 -9.13 0.62 6.88
C ASN A 159 -8.40 0.79 5.54
N HIS A 160 -7.81 -0.28 5.01
CA HIS A 160 -6.98 -0.30 3.79
C HIS A 160 -5.64 0.44 3.90
N ASN A 161 -5.24 0.85 5.10
CA ASN A 161 -3.93 1.41 5.33
C ASN A 161 -3.04 0.40 6.04
N LEU A 162 -1.78 0.33 5.66
CA LEU A 162 -0.76 -0.27 6.51
C LEU A 162 -0.21 0.77 7.46
N ILE A 163 -0.08 0.38 8.72
CA ILE A 163 0.55 1.18 9.76
C ILE A 163 2.00 0.74 9.85
N VAL A 164 2.91 1.71 9.72
CA VAL A 164 4.34 1.48 9.72
C VAL A 164 5.04 2.35 10.74
N LEU A 165 6.18 1.86 11.24
CA LEU A 165 7.08 2.61 12.11
C LEU A 165 8.41 2.83 11.39
N PHE A 166 8.79 4.09 11.24
CA PHE A 166 10.14 4.47 10.83
C PHE A 166 11.01 4.73 12.04
N GLN A 167 12.21 4.14 12.06
CA GLN A 167 13.19 4.36 13.12
C GLN A 167 14.64 4.16 12.62
N PRO A 168 15.67 4.60 13.35
CA PRO A 168 17.07 4.32 13.02
C PRO A 168 17.34 2.81 13.07
N VAL A 169 18.21 2.30 12.19
CA VAL A 169 18.58 0.86 12.15
C VAL A 169 19.16 0.34 13.48
N ASP A 170 19.79 1.19 14.28
CA ASP A 170 20.37 0.87 15.58
C ASP A 170 19.41 1.09 16.75
N GLY A 171 18.20 1.59 16.48
CA GLY A 171 17.17 1.91 17.48
C GLY A 171 16.44 0.70 18.05
N SER A 172 17.15 -0.43 18.24
CA SER A 172 16.55 -1.71 18.62
C SER A 172 15.75 -1.59 19.94
N PRO A 173 14.49 -2.04 19.96
CA PRO A 173 13.70 -2.17 21.18
C PRO A 173 14.37 -3.05 22.25
N GLY A 174 14.01 -2.81 23.52
CA GLY A 174 14.28 -3.75 24.60
C GLY A 174 13.37 -4.99 24.52
N PRO A 175 13.61 -6.03 25.35
CA PRO A 175 12.89 -7.30 25.26
C PRO A 175 11.38 -7.19 25.50
N CYS A 176 10.92 -6.22 26.29
CA CYS A 176 9.49 -5.99 26.58
C CYS A 176 8.94 -4.71 25.96
N SER A 177 9.68 -4.01 25.09
CA SER A 177 9.14 -2.77 24.51
C SER A 177 8.17 -3.06 23.36
N SER A 178 7.08 -2.31 23.32
CA SER A 178 6.11 -2.37 22.24
C SER A 178 6.37 -1.31 21.16
N PRO A 179 6.49 -1.68 19.87
CA PRO A 179 6.64 -0.73 18.76
C PRO A 179 5.52 0.32 18.70
N TRP A 180 4.31 -0.07 19.15
CA TRP A 180 3.14 0.81 19.21
C TRP A 180 3.32 1.98 20.20
N LEU A 181 4.05 1.76 21.30
CA LEU A 181 4.36 2.81 22.27
C LEU A 181 5.55 3.66 21.82
N MET A 182 6.54 3.04 21.17
CA MET A 182 7.79 3.69 20.76
C MET A 182 7.57 4.82 19.74
N GLY A 183 6.77 4.58 18.70
CA GLY A 183 6.47 5.60 17.69
C GLY A 183 5.49 6.68 18.17
N TRP A 184 4.77 6.42 19.27
CA TRP A 184 3.82 7.36 19.85
C TRP A 184 4.51 8.35 20.81
N GLU A 185 5.37 7.83 21.69
CA GLU A 185 5.99 8.62 22.76
C GLU A 185 7.27 9.35 22.32
N ASP A 186 8.04 8.79 21.37
CA ASP A 186 9.31 9.35 20.88
C ASP A 186 9.23 9.76 19.40
N ARG A 187 8.42 10.79 19.13
CA ARG A 187 8.23 11.35 17.79
C ARG A 187 9.45 12.07 17.21
N ALA A 188 10.48 12.31 18.01
CA ALA A 188 11.69 13.00 17.55
C ALA A 188 12.62 12.06 16.78
N THR A 189 12.62 10.77 17.13
CA THR A 189 13.50 9.77 16.49
C THR A 189 12.72 8.63 15.82
N ARG A 190 11.41 8.55 16.06
CA ARG A 190 10.56 7.51 15.50
C ARG A 190 9.25 8.09 15.02
N ASN A 191 8.84 7.77 13.80
CA ASN A 191 7.58 8.25 13.25
C ASN A 191 6.67 7.08 12.89
N MET A 192 5.48 7.08 13.49
CA MET A 192 4.41 6.18 13.07
C MET A 192 3.62 6.81 11.94
N MET A 193 3.45 6.06 10.88
CA MET A 193 2.88 6.51 9.62
C MET A 193 1.89 5.50 9.11
N SER A 194 1.05 5.92 8.18
CA SER A 194 0.16 5.05 7.42
C SER A 194 0.34 5.25 5.92
N ILE A 195 0.11 4.19 5.15
CA ILE A 195 0.12 4.19 3.68
C ILE A 195 -1.16 3.54 3.16
N ASP A 196 -1.89 4.24 2.29
CA ASP A 196 -3.11 3.74 1.66
C ASP A 196 -2.76 2.73 0.57
N LEU A 197 -3.23 1.49 0.75
CA LEU A 197 -2.98 0.39 -0.19
C LEU A 197 -3.70 0.54 -1.53
N ASN A 198 -4.71 1.41 -1.61
CA ASN A 198 -5.35 1.73 -2.89
C ASN A 198 -4.48 2.67 -3.75
N VAL A 199 -3.64 3.49 -3.11
CA VAL A 199 -2.80 4.49 -3.78
C VAL A 199 -1.40 4.61 -3.11
N PRO A 200 -0.62 3.52 -3.01
CA PRO A 200 0.61 3.48 -2.21
C PRO A 200 1.70 4.45 -2.71
N TYR A 201 1.60 4.91 -3.96
CA TYR A 201 2.53 5.89 -4.54
C TYR A 201 2.33 7.32 -4.01
N GLU A 202 1.20 7.64 -3.36
CA GLU A 202 0.98 8.94 -2.73
C GLU A 202 1.86 9.13 -1.48
N GLY A 203 2.44 8.05 -0.97
CA GLY A 203 3.39 8.04 0.12
C GLY A 203 2.71 7.84 1.47
N PHE A 204 3.28 8.47 2.49
CA PHE A 204 2.91 8.22 3.88
C PHE A 204 2.21 9.43 4.49
N THR A 205 1.24 9.16 5.35
CA THR A 205 0.60 10.16 6.21
C THR A 205 0.85 9.82 7.68
N GLU A 206 0.88 10.83 8.54
CA GLU A 206 1.10 10.62 9.98
C GLU A 206 -0.02 9.74 10.56
N TYR A 207 0.36 8.78 11.38
CA TYR A 207 -0.60 7.91 12.08
C TYR A 207 -0.57 8.17 13.58
N THR A 208 -1.75 8.25 14.17
CA THR A 208 -1.94 8.33 15.61
C THR A 208 -2.76 7.12 16.05
N PRO A 209 -2.17 6.20 16.84
CA PRO A 209 -2.89 5.08 17.41
C PRO A 209 -4.10 5.52 18.22
N SER A 210 -5.15 4.71 18.22
CA SER A 210 -6.28 4.90 19.12
C SER A 210 -5.88 4.56 20.57
N ASP A 211 -6.63 5.08 21.54
CA ASP A 211 -6.43 4.75 22.96
C ASP A 211 -6.50 3.24 23.22
N GLU A 212 -7.36 2.53 22.48
CA GLU A 212 -7.50 1.07 22.56
C GLU A 212 -6.20 0.35 22.15
N VAL A 213 -5.57 0.75 21.05
CA VAL A 213 -4.28 0.17 20.61
C VAL A 213 -3.18 0.46 21.63
N ILE A 214 -3.17 1.67 22.20
CA ILE A 214 -2.20 2.05 23.23
C ILE A 214 -2.39 1.24 24.50
N ASP A 215 -3.63 1.01 24.94
CA ASP A 215 -3.92 0.24 26.15
C ASP A 215 -3.55 -1.25 25.96
N ILE A 216 -3.90 -1.85 24.82
CA ILE A 216 -3.45 -3.21 24.46
C ILE A 216 -1.92 -3.32 24.49
N ALA A 217 -1.24 -2.32 23.91
CA ALA A 217 0.22 -2.30 23.88
C ALA A 217 0.82 -2.19 25.29
N LYS A 218 0.25 -1.38 26.19
CA LYS A 218 0.71 -1.28 27.58
C LYS A 218 0.50 -2.56 28.35
N ASP A 219 -0.69 -3.16 28.25
CA ASP A 219 -1.00 -4.42 28.92
C ASP A 219 0.00 -5.51 28.51
N ALA A 220 0.37 -5.58 27.23
CA ALA A 220 1.37 -6.53 26.72
C ALA A 220 2.79 -6.25 27.26
N VAL A 221 3.17 -4.98 27.43
CA VAL A 221 4.46 -4.62 28.06
C VAL A 221 4.45 -5.02 29.53
N ASP A 222 3.41 -4.67 30.28
CA ASP A 222 3.27 -4.98 31.70
C ASP A 222 3.32 -6.50 31.95
N GLU A 223 2.60 -7.29 31.13
CA GLU A 223 2.63 -8.76 31.20
C GLU A 223 4.03 -9.32 30.92
N CYS A 224 4.75 -8.77 29.93
CA CYS A 224 6.12 -9.19 29.64
C CYS A 224 7.06 -8.90 30.82
N GLU A 225 6.98 -7.70 31.40
CA GLU A 225 7.83 -7.28 32.52
C GLU A 225 7.58 -8.11 33.79
N ASP A 226 6.33 -8.47 34.07
CA ASP A 226 5.95 -9.31 35.22
C ASP A 226 6.48 -10.76 35.13
N LEU A 227 6.78 -11.23 33.91
CA LEU A 227 7.28 -12.58 33.65
C LEU A 227 8.81 -12.70 33.65
N MET A 228 9.55 -11.59 33.74
CA MET A 228 11.02 -11.54 33.77
C MET A 228 11.62 -11.64 35.17
#